data_AF-A0A1S8WYN7-F1
#
_entry.id   AF-A0A1S8WYN7-F1
#
_cell.length_a   1.000
_cell.length_b   1.000
_cell.length_c   1.000
_cell.angle_alpha   90.00
_cell.angle_beta   90.00
_cell.angle_gamma   90.00
#
_symmetry.space_group_name_H-M   'P 1'
#
loop_
_entity.id
_entity.type
_entity.pdbx_description
1 polymer ?
#
loop_
_entity_poly.entity_id
_entity_poly.type
_entity_poly.pdbx_seq_one_letter_code
_entity_poly.pdbx_strand_id
1 'polypeptide(L)'
;MHDPSSRNGKQLTASFPYIFLTINPIAYCFSLLMGLLTKIKLFIAFLIGIKSGTILDSLEDKKLDLSAFSTKTAYRYCGLTPFNDGTLQKLDSCKPIHINGIYRHGTRAPSLKDVQRVRDLRAKLLSSENVMLPSGFRDYPVPFANETDRGLLPRGLEELHSLGQRIRNRMPPWFESTDGIKFYTSSSSRAILSARSFYHGLFNLTPLDAQNTWDAELHLNALPETIQIADRFTRLFESCKRYATEIGKNKSALEEHFKFIDGAEMKEAFKEIMSRNRLPASKFSTVGRAQASFFTGDIYIMFRICGYEIAVFSNDQSPWCGFLRKNYQPILEYILDLKHYWLRAYGRELNYIHACPLVAEMLREIREAALSYKRNNFNM
;
A
#
# COMPACT_ATOMS: atom_id res chain seq x y z
N MET A 1 -9.00 -69.83 -21.70
CA MET A 1 -9.14 -70.48 -23.01
C MET A 1 -10.14 -69.66 -23.82
N HIS A 2 -9.67 -69.11 -24.94
CA HIS A 2 -10.34 -68.52 -26.11
C HIS A 2 -11.62 -67.66 -26.03
N ASP A 3 -11.42 -66.41 -26.48
CA ASP A 3 -12.25 -65.46 -27.26
C ASP A 3 -13.00 -66.10 -28.47
N PRO A 4 -13.71 -65.40 -29.40
CA PRO A 4 -14.54 -64.17 -29.42
C PRO A 4 -15.89 -64.32 -30.21
N SER A 5 -16.70 -63.24 -30.26
CA SER A 5 -17.50 -62.74 -31.43
C SER A 5 -18.66 -63.59 -32.00
N SER A 6 -19.56 -63.11 -32.86
CA SER A 6 -20.33 -61.87 -33.03
C SER A 6 -21.35 -62.15 -34.15
N ARG A 7 -22.49 -61.43 -34.11
CA ARG A 7 -23.29 -60.92 -35.26
C ARG A 7 -24.32 -61.78 -36.02
N ASN A 8 -25.42 -61.05 -36.32
CA ASN A 8 -26.39 -61.13 -37.42
C ASN A 8 -27.46 -62.23 -37.30
N GLY A 9 -28.77 -61.97 -37.29
CA GLY A 9 -29.56 -60.83 -37.77
C GLY A 9 -30.44 -61.29 -38.93
N LYS A 10 -31.78 -61.27 -38.78
CA LYS A 10 -32.75 -61.26 -39.89
C LYS A 10 -34.13 -60.75 -39.47
N GLN A 11 -34.65 -59.85 -40.31
CA GLN A 11 -35.89 -59.08 -40.25
C GLN A 11 -37.16 -59.92 -40.34
N LEU A 12 -38.27 -59.39 -39.79
CA LEU A 12 -39.63 -59.59 -40.29
C LEU A 12 -40.41 -58.26 -40.27
N THR A 13 -40.96 -57.95 -41.44
CA THR A 13 -41.99 -56.97 -41.85
C THR A 13 -43.32 -57.12 -41.08
N ALA A 14 -44.30 -56.23 -41.00
CA ALA A 14 -44.61 -54.86 -41.44
C ALA A 14 -45.99 -54.50 -40.83
N SER A 15 -46.32 -53.22 -40.62
CA SER A 15 -47.64 -52.61 -40.86
C SER A 15 -47.75 -51.21 -40.23
N PHE A 16 -47.97 -50.18 -41.05
CA PHE A 16 -48.31 -48.82 -40.63
C PHE A 16 -49.83 -48.65 -40.59
N PRO A 17 -50.42 -48.12 -39.50
CA PRO A 17 -51.69 -47.45 -39.56
C PRO A 17 -51.49 -45.93 -39.63
N TYR A 18 -52.17 -45.28 -40.57
CA TYR A 18 -52.33 -43.83 -40.63
C TYR A 18 -53.14 -43.37 -39.40
N ILE A 19 -52.47 -42.70 -38.45
CA ILE A 19 -53.14 -42.01 -37.35
C ILE A 19 -53.40 -40.56 -37.78
N PHE A 20 -54.68 -40.23 -37.96
CA PHE A 20 -55.14 -38.84 -38.05
C PHE A 20 -54.84 -38.15 -36.71
N LEU A 21 -53.81 -37.30 -36.69
CA LEU A 21 -53.54 -36.40 -35.57
C LEU A 21 -54.56 -35.25 -35.63
N THR A 22 -55.68 -35.42 -34.92
CA THR A 22 -56.55 -34.30 -34.57
C THR A 22 -55.78 -33.39 -33.62
N ILE A 23 -55.22 -32.29 -34.14
CA ILE A 23 -54.59 -31.25 -33.32
C ILE A 23 -55.72 -30.65 -32.48
N ASN A 24 -55.74 -30.98 -31.19
CA ASN A 24 -56.69 -30.39 -30.27
C ASN A 24 -56.44 -28.86 -30.23
N PRO A 25 -57.35 -28.02 -30.73
CA PRO A 25 -57.12 -26.59 -30.86
C PRO A 25 -56.87 -25.93 -29.50
N ILE A 26 -57.36 -26.53 -28.41
CA ILE A 26 -57.09 -26.10 -27.04
C ILE A 26 -55.61 -26.33 -26.68
N ALA A 27 -55.04 -27.48 -27.04
CA ALA A 27 -53.63 -27.78 -26.78
C ALA A 27 -52.69 -26.87 -27.59
N TYR A 28 -53.06 -26.57 -28.84
CA TYR A 28 -52.30 -25.64 -29.68
C TYR A 28 -52.36 -24.20 -29.13
N CYS A 29 -53.56 -23.75 -28.72
CA CYS A 29 -53.74 -22.45 -28.08
C CYS A 29 -53.00 -22.35 -26.74
N PHE A 30 -53.00 -23.42 -25.94
CA PHE A 30 -52.24 -23.49 -24.69
C PHE A 30 -50.72 -23.44 -24.94
N SER A 31 -50.23 -24.11 -26.00
CA SER A 31 -48.82 -24.04 -26.39
C SER A 31 -48.40 -22.64 -26.84
N LEU A 32 -49.26 -21.93 -27.58
CA LEU A 32 -49.05 -20.53 -28.00
C LEU A 32 -49.08 -19.58 -26.81
N LEU A 33 -50.01 -19.77 -25.88
CA LEU A 33 -50.11 -18.99 -24.64
C LEU A 33 -48.88 -19.19 -23.75
N MET A 34 -48.41 -20.43 -23.60
CA MET A 34 -47.19 -20.74 -22.86
C MET A 34 -45.93 -20.19 -23.55
N GLY A 35 -45.89 -20.19 -24.88
CA GLY A 35 -44.84 -19.54 -25.66
C GLY A 35 -44.83 -18.02 -25.48
N LEU A 36 -46.00 -17.39 -25.45
CA LEU A 36 -46.16 -15.95 -25.20
C LEU A 36 -45.77 -15.59 -23.76
N LEU A 37 -46.20 -16.37 -22.77
CA LEU A 37 -45.83 -16.19 -21.36
C LEU A 37 -44.32 -16.35 -21.15
N THR A 38 -43.68 -17.28 -21.85
CA THR A 38 -42.22 -17.44 -21.80
C THR A 38 -41.49 -16.24 -22.40
N LYS A 39 -41.97 -15.70 -23.53
CA LYS A 39 -41.42 -14.48 -24.15
C LYS A 39 -41.63 -13.25 -23.27
N ILE A 40 -42.79 -13.12 -22.62
CA ILE A 40 -43.08 -12.04 -21.66
C ILE A 40 -42.17 -12.16 -20.44
N LYS A 41 -41.96 -13.36 -19.90
CA LYS A 41 -41.01 -13.58 -18.79
C LYS A 41 -39.57 -13.22 -19.18
N LEU A 42 -39.13 -13.58 -20.38
CA LEU A 42 -37.81 -13.20 -20.90
C LEU A 42 -37.68 -11.70 -21.11
N PHE A 43 -38.73 -11.03 -21.60
CA PHE A 43 -38.74 -9.58 -21.78
C PHE A 43 -38.77 -8.84 -20.44
N ILE A 44 -39.55 -9.32 -19.47
CA ILE A 44 -39.54 -8.79 -18.10
C ILE A 44 -38.17 -9.04 -17.46
N ALA A 45 -37.56 -10.22 -17.63
CA ALA A 45 -36.20 -10.49 -17.16
C ALA A 45 -35.15 -9.61 -17.83
N PHE A 46 -35.32 -9.26 -19.11
CA PHE A 46 -34.48 -8.30 -19.83
C PHE A 46 -34.70 -6.87 -19.34
N LEU A 47 -35.94 -6.44 -19.09
CA LEU A 47 -36.25 -5.13 -18.52
C LEU A 47 -35.81 -5.00 -17.06
N ILE A 48 -35.89 -6.09 -16.28
CA ILE A 48 -35.29 -6.20 -14.95
C ILE A 48 -33.78 -6.25 -15.10
N GLY A 49 -33.18 -6.90 -16.10
CA GLY A 49 -31.75 -6.84 -16.36
C GLY A 49 -31.26 -5.43 -16.76
N ILE A 50 -32.11 -4.62 -17.38
CA ILE A 50 -31.83 -3.21 -17.73
C ILE A 50 -32.05 -2.29 -16.50
N LYS A 51 -33.08 -2.53 -15.68
CA LYS A 51 -33.37 -1.73 -14.47
C LYS A 51 -32.52 -2.12 -13.26
N SER A 52 -32.38 -3.41 -13.04
CA SER A 52 -31.40 -4.09 -12.19
C SER A 52 -30.14 -4.38 -12.98
N GLY A 53 -29.71 -3.43 -13.82
CA GLY A 53 -28.31 -3.14 -13.88
C GLY A 53 -27.84 -2.90 -12.44
N THR A 54 -27.51 -3.98 -11.72
CA THR A 54 -26.14 -4.14 -11.30
C THR A 54 -25.33 -3.73 -12.49
N ILE A 55 -25.02 -2.43 -12.53
CA ILE A 55 -23.73 -1.96 -12.96
C ILE A 55 -22.80 -2.91 -12.21
N LEU A 56 -22.48 -4.05 -12.85
CA LEU A 56 -21.25 -4.75 -12.58
C LEU A 56 -20.25 -3.62 -12.77
N ASP A 57 -19.76 -3.10 -11.65
CA ASP A 57 -19.14 -1.79 -11.61
C ASP A 57 -17.98 -1.84 -12.60
N SER A 58 -18.17 -1.30 -13.80
CA SER A 58 -17.09 -1.25 -14.81
C SER A 58 -15.96 -0.32 -14.33
N LEU A 59 -16.05 0.18 -13.09
CA LEU A 59 -15.03 0.91 -12.34
C LEU A 59 -14.29 0.04 -11.31
N GLU A 60 -14.70 -1.19 -11.01
CA GLU A 60 -13.97 -2.08 -10.10
C GLU A 60 -12.58 -2.43 -10.67
N ASP A 61 -12.48 -2.51 -12.00
CA ASP A 61 -11.21 -2.58 -12.73
C ASP A 61 -10.46 -1.25 -12.88
N LYS A 62 -10.98 -0.13 -12.35
CA LYS A 62 -10.41 1.23 -12.51
C LYS A 62 -9.91 1.88 -11.22
N LYS A 63 -10.20 1.33 -10.04
CA LYS A 63 -9.66 1.86 -8.77
C LYS A 63 -8.18 1.55 -8.63
N LEU A 64 -7.44 2.49 -8.05
CA LEU A 64 -6.02 2.28 -7.74
C LEU A 64 -5.88 1.16 -6.70
N ASP A 65 -4.81 0.39 -6.79
CA ASP A 65 -4.43 -0.56 -5.77
C ASP A 65 -3.83 0.20 -4.57
N LEU A 66 -4.46 0.10 -3.41
CA LEU A 66 -4.05 0.84 -2.21
C LEU A 66 -2.74 0.34 -1.61
N SER A 67 -2.27 -0.82 -2.06
CA SER A 67 -0.99 -1.39 -1.69
C SER A 67 0.18 -0.89 -2.56
N ALA A 68 -0.12 -0.26 -3.71
CA ALA A 68 0.84 0.05 -4.77
C ALA A 68 1.27 1.55 -4.78
N PHE A 69 1.80 2.03 -3.65
CA PHE A 69 2.32 3.40 -3.49
C PHE A 69 3.78 3.43 -2.97
N SER A 70 4.56 2.38 -3.24
CA SER A 70 5.96 2.26 -2.81
C SER A 70 6.07 2.47 -1.29
N THR A 71 7.09 3.20 -0.82
CA THR A 71 7.32 3.50 0.60
C THR A 71 6.30 4.46 1.22
N LYS A 72 5.23 4.82 0.47
CA LYS A 72 4.08 5.61 0.92
C LYS A 72 2.82 4.79 1.14
N THR A 73 2.83 3.51 0.80
CA THR A 73 1.76 2.57 1.15
C THR A 73 1.53 2.61 2.67
N ALA A 74 0.25 2.76 3.06
CA ALA A 74 -0.16 2.81 4.45
C ALA A 74 0.04 1.44 5.12
N TYR A 75 0.31 1.41 6.43
CA TYR A 75 0.46 0.14 7.16
C TYR A 75 -0.77 -0.77 7.02
N ARG A 76 -1.97 -0.18 7.00
CA ARG A 76 -3.25 -0.90 6.82
C ARG A 76 -3.49 -1.49 5.42
N TYR A 77 -2.78 -0.99 4.41
CA TYR A 77 -2.91 -1.43 3.02
C TYR A 77 -1.69 -2.23 2.57
N CYS A 78 -0.86 -2.67 3.50
CA CYS A 78 0.19 -3.63 3.19
C CYS A 78 -0.51 -4.92 2.71
N GLY A 79 -0.49 -5.18 1.40
CA GLY A 79 -1.12 -6.33 0.76
C GLY A 79 -0.48 -7.68 1.10
N LEU A 80 0.36 -7.71 2.15
CA LEU A 80 1.01 -8.92 2.63
C LEU A 80 0.03 -9.67 3.53
N THR A 81 -0.43 -10.82 3.07
CA THR A 81 -1.01 -11.83 3.95
C THR A 81 0.12 -12.45 4.78
N PRO A 82 -0.07 -12.71 6.09
CA PRO A 82 0.92 -13.44 6.87
C PRO A 82 1.24 -14.77 6.17
N PHE A 83 2.51 -14.95 5.81
CA PHE A 83 2.98 -16.24 5.33
C PHE A 83 2.79 -17.27 6.43
N ASN A 84 2.00 -18.31 6.17
CA ASN A 84 1.65 -19.34 7.14
C ASN A 84 1.98 -20.71 6.56
N ASP A 85 3.19 -21.18 6.83
CA ASP A 85 3.71 -22.50 6.45
C ASP A 85 3.64 -23.52 7.59
N GLY A 86 2.88 -23.23 8.65
CA GLY A 86 2.84 -24.06 9.85
C GLY A 86 3.94 -23.72 10.87
N THR A 87 4.90 -22.84 10.57
CA THR A 87 6.03 -22.54 11.46
C THR A 87 5.57 -21.90 12.76
N LEU A 88 4.60 -20.97 12.71
CA LEU A 88 4.08 -20.35 13.93
C LEU A 88 3.40 -21.36 14.87
N GLN A 89 2.69 -22.34 14.33
CA GLN A 89 2.05 -23.41 15.11
C GLN A 89 3.10 -24.33 15.74
N LYS A 90 4.24 -24.57 15.06
CA LYS A 90 5.35 -25.33 15.66
C LYS A 90 5.97 -24.59 16.86
N LEU A 91 5.92 -23.25 16.85
CA LEU A 91 6.39 -22.41 17.95
C LEU A 91 5.44 -22.37 19.16
N ASP A 92 4.24 -22.96 19.09
CA ASP A 92 3.31 -23.02 20.23
C ASP A 92 3.89 -23.84 21.40
N SER A 93 4.80 -24.76 21.10
CA SER A 93 5.56 -25.54 22.08
C SER A 93 6.75 -24.76 22.67
N CYS A 94 7.13 -23.63 22.08
CA CYS A 94 8.26 -22.82 22.50
C CYS A 94 7.82 -21.75 23.49
N LYS A 95 8.65 -21.51 24.50
CA LYS A 95 8.54 -20.33 25.36
C LYS A 95 9.33 -19.18 24.75
N PRO A 96 8.74 -18.01 24.47
CA PRO A 96 9.50 -16.83 24.09
C PRO A 96 10.45 -16.44 25.23
N ILE A 97 11.66 -15.99 24.90
CA ILE A 97 12.66 -15.56 25.90
C ILE A 97 13.26 -14.18 25.60
N HIS A 98 13.03 -13.66 24.39
CA HIS A 98 13.48 -12.34 23.97
C HIS A 98 12.63 -11.83 22.80
N ILE A 99 12.49 -10.51 22.67
CA ILE A 99 11.89 -9.87 21.50
C ILE A 99 12.79 -8.71 21.07
N ASN A 100 13.11 -8.67 19.79
CA ASN A 100 13.63 -7.48 19.14
C ASN A 100 12.62 -6.98 18.12
N GLY A 101 12.37 -5.67 18.11
CA GLY A 101 11.45 -5.02 17.19
C GLY A 101 12.07 -3.77 16.59
N ILE A 102 11.98 -3.63 15.27
CA ILE A 102 12.31 -2.39 14.57
C ILE A 102 11.10 -1.95 13.77
N TYR A 103 10.63 -0.73 14.06
CA TYR A 103 9.46 -0.16 13.44
C TYR A 103 9.80 1.18 12.82
N ARG A 104 9.38 1.38 11.58
CA ARG A 104 9.44 2.69 10.95
C ARG A 104 8.40 3.60 11.63
N HIS A 105 8.66 4.90 11.58
CA HIS A 105 7.65 5.90 11.98
C HIS A 105 6.34 5.70 11.21
N GLY A 106 5.23 6.16 11.80
CA GLY A 106 3.90 6.08 11.18
C GLY A 106 3.70 7.05 10.02
N THR A 107 2.46 7.09 9.52
CA THR A 107 2.02 8.00 8.47
C THR A 107 2.32 9.45 8.82
N ARG A 108 2.86 10.19 7.84
CA ARG A 108 3.39 11.55 8.00
C ARG A 108 2.98 12.46 6.86
N ALA A 109 3.03 13.77 7.09
CA ALA A 109 2.84 14.79 6.08
C ALA A 109 3.95 14.72 5.01
N PRO A 110 3.71 15.25 3.79
CA PRO A 110 4.75 15.49 2.80
C PRO A 110 5.84 16.47 3.31
N SER A 111 6.87 16.71 2.49
CA SER A 111 7.75 17.84 2.79
C SER A 111 7.08 19.16 2.37
N LEU A 112 7.40 20.28 3.01
CA LEU A 112 6.88 21.60 2.63
C LEU A 112 7.20 21.94 1.16
N LYS A 113 8.36 21.47 0.67
CA LYS A 113 8.72 21.57 -0.75
C LYS A 113 7.75 20.82 -1.65
N ASP A 114 7.27 19.65 -1.23
CA ASP A 114 6.26 18.89 -1.98
C ASP A 114 4.89 19.56 -1.89
N VAL A 115 4.50 20.07 -0.71
CA VAL A 115 3.24 20.82 -0.53
C VAL A 115 3.21 22.05 -1.43
N GLN A 116 4.33 22.80 -1.53
CA GLN A 116 4.43 23.92 -2.45
C GLN A 116 4.27 23.47 -3.91
N ARG A 117 4.91 22.37 -4.32
CA ARG A 117 4.73 21.83 -5.69
C ARG A 117 3.29 21.42 -5.96
N VAL A 118 2.58 20.86 -4.98
CA VAL A 118 1.16 20.54 -5.09
C VAL A 118 0.33 21.81 -5.27
N ARG A 119 0.66 22.88 -4.53
CA ARG A 119 0.02 24.20 -4.68
C ARG A 119 0.21 24.77 -6.09
N ASP A 120 1.44 24.75 -6.58
CA ASP A 120 1.79 25.26 -7.91
C ASP A 120 1.09 24.44 -9.01
N LEU A 121 1.13 23.11 -8.88
CA LEU A 121 0.46 22.21 -9.81
C LEU A 121 -1.06 22.40 -9.79
N ARG A 122 -1.68 22.58 -8.63
CA ARG A 122 -3.11 22.87 -8.51
C ARG A 122 -3.46 24.18 -9.24
N ALA A 123 -2.72 25.26 -9.00
CA ALA A 123 -2.94 26.54 -9.67
C ALA A 123 -2.80 26.41 -11.20
N LYS A 124 -1.80 25.65 -11.66
CA LYS A 124 -1.58 25.34 -13.07
C LYS A 124 -2.73 24.52 -13.68
N LEU A 125 -3.26 23.53 -12.97
CA LEU A 125 -4.41 22.72 -13.41
C LEU A 125 -5.68 23.58 -13.55
N LEU A 126 -5.93 24.49 -12.60
CA LEU A 126 -7.12 25.34 -12.61
C LEU A 126 -7.06 26.49 -13.63
N SER A 127 -5.87 26.99 -13.95
CA SER A 127 -5.66 28.07 -14.94
C SER A 127 -5.48 27.57 -16.38
N SER A 128 -5.48 26.25 -16.60
CA SER A 128 -5.32 25.67 -17.93
C SER A 128 -6.68 25.41 -18.57
N GLU A 129 -6.87 25.93 -19.78
CA GLU A 129 -8.09 25.75 -20.55
C GLU A 129 -8.27 24.28 -20.98
N ASN A 130 -9.53 23.85 -21.07
CA ASN A 130 -9.94 22.53 -21.57
C ASN A 130 -9.39 21.32 -20.79
N VAL A 131 -8.74 21.52 -19.64
CA VAL A 131 -8.32 20.44 -18.74
C VAL A 131 -9.54 19.71 -18.16
N MET A 132 -9.52 18.38 -18.23
CA MET A 132 -10.51 17.52 -17.60
C MET A 132 -10.07 17.24 -16.15
N LEU A 133 -10.72 17.90 -15.20
CA LEU A 133 -10.45 17.73 -13.77
C LEU A 133 -11.30 16.60 -13.18
N PRO A 134 -10.76 15.78 -12.26
CA PRO A 134 -11.55 14.83 -11.48
C PRO A 134 -12.68 15.51 -10.70
N SER A 135 -13.72 14.74 -10.39
CA SER A 135 -14.86 15.23 -9.60
C SER A 135 -14.40 15.82 -8.27
N GLY A 136 -14.98 16.96 -7.88
CA GLY A 136 -14.64 17.66 -6.64
C GLY A 136 -13.30 18.38 -6.63
N PHE A 137 -12.45 18.26 -7.66
CA PHE A 137 -11.09 18.83 -7.64
C PHE A 137 -11.07 20.37 -7.56
N ARG A 138 -12.03 21.06 -8.19
CA ARG A 138 -12.06 22.53 -8.23
C ARG A 138 -12.15 23.16 -6.83
N ASP A 139 -12.97 22.57 -5.98
CA ASP A 139 -13.22 23.06 -4.62
C ASP A 139 -12.30 22.37 -3.60
N TYR A 140 -11.54 21.37 -4.02
CA TYR A 140 -10.63 20.64 -3.16
C TYR A 140 -9.44 21.53 -2.73
N PRO A 141 -9.15 21.66 -1.42
CA PRO A 141 -8.05 22.49 -0.93
C PRO A 141 -6.68 21.89 -1.28
N VAL A 142 -5.61 22.67 -1.09
CA VAL A 142 -4.25 22.12 -1.11
C VAL A 142 -4.07 21.23 0.12
N PRO A 143 -3.90 19.91 -0.04
CA PRO A 143 -3.77 19.02 1.11
C PRO A 143 -2.48 19.27 1.88
N PHE A 144 -2.54 19.05 3.19
CA PHE A 144 -1.41 19.24 4.11
C PHE A 144 -0.84 20.67 4.16
N ALA A 145 -1.59 21.68 3.71
CA ALA A 145 -1.13 23.07 3.65
C ALA A 145 -0.73 23.65 5.01
N ASN A 146 -1.34 23.16 6.08
CA ASN A 146 -1.12 23.64 7.44
C ASN A 146 -0.23 22.70 8.26
N GLU A 147 0.32 21.64 7.66
CA GLU A 147 1.10 20.61 8.37
C GLU A 147 2.58 20.98 8.52
N THR A 148 3.22 20.45 9.56
CA THR A 148 4.68 20.60 9.75
C THR A 148 5.49 19.81 8.70
N ASP A 149 6.71 20.29 8.38
CA ASP A 149 7.59 19.62 7.41
C ASP A 149 7.86 18.17 7.80
N ARG A 150 7.30 17.21 7.05
CA ARG A 150 7.46 15.78 7.28
C ARG A 150 7.02 15.34 8.69
N GLY A 151 6.13 16.10 9.33
CA GLY A 151 5.60 15.82 10.66
C GLY A 151 4.75 14.56 10.69
N LEU A 152 4.73 13.87 11.83
CA LEU A 152 3.83 12.74 12.02
C LEU A 152 2.39 13.24 12.02
N LEU A 153 1.50 12.54 11.31
CA LEU A 153 0.09 12.88 11.27
C LEU A 153 -0.68 12.11 12.35
N PRO A 154 -1.91 12.53 12.71
CA PRO A 154 -2.75 11.79 13.66
C PRO A 154 -2.87 10.31 13.31
N ARG A 155 -3.00 10.02 12.01
CA ARG A 155 -3.03 8.64 11.53
C ARG A 155 -1.77 7.84 11.89
N GLY A 156 -0.60 8.46 11.85
CA GLY A 156 0.65 7.82 12.25
C GLY A 156 0.73 7.52 13.74
N LEU A 157 0.10 8.34 14.59
CA LEU A 157 -0.06 8.01 16.01
C LEU A 157 -0.94 6.76 16.17
N GLU A 158 -2.13 6.76 15.56
CA GLU A 158 -3.06 5.62 15.63
C GLU A 158 -2.41 4.30 15.20
N GLU A 159 -1.63 4.33 14.10
CA GLU A 159 -0.93 3.15 13.57
C GLU A 159 0.01 2.53 14.60
N LEU A 160 0.83 3.35 15.27
CA LEU A 160 1.83 2.87 16.21
C LEU A 160 1.24 2.53 17.57
N HIS A 161 0.26 3.30 18.04
CA HIS A 161 -0.51 2.93 19.23
C HIS A 161 -1.18 1.57 19.06
N SER A 162 -1.88 1.37 17.92
CA SER A 162 -2.53 0.10 17.62
C SER A 162 -1.53 -1.05 17.47
N LEU A 163 -0.35 -0.80 16.89
CA LEU A 163 0.72 -1.79 16.84
C LEU A 163 1.19 -2.19 18.26
N GLY A 164 1.40 -1.23 19.15
CA GLY A 164 1.73 -1.47 20.56
C GLY A 164 0.69 -2.34 21.26
N GLN A 165 -0.59 -2.02 21.10
CA GLN A 165 -1.69 -2.81 21.68
C GLN A 165 -1.73 -4.24 21.14
N ARG A 166 -1.51 -4.44 19.84
CA ARG A 166 -1.47 -5.81 19.27
C ARG A 166 -0.32 -6.63 19.83
N ILE A 167 0.85 -6.04 20.04
CA ILE A 167 2.01 -6.72 20.65
C ILE A 167 1.72 -7.04 22.12
N ARG A 168 1.16 -6.08 22.87
CA ARG A 168 0.70 -6.30 24.24
C ARG A 168 -0.24 -7.50 24.32
N ASN A 169 -1.28 -7.51 23.49
CA ASN A 169 -2.30 -8.56 23.49
C ASN A 169 -1.75 -9.93 23.09
N ARG A 170 -0.65 -9.98 22.33
CA ARG A 170 0.01 -11.24 21.97
C ARG A 170 0.77 -11.84 23.15
N MET A 171 1.38 -11.01 24.00
CA MET A 171 2.15 -11.47 25.18
C MET A 171 1.86 -10.61 26.42
N PRO A 172 0.65 -10.66 26.99
CA PRO A 172 0.24 -9.73 28.05
C PRO A 172 1.18 -9.68 29.27
N PRO A 173 1.65 -10.82 29.83
CA PRO A 173 2.50 -10.81 31.02
C PRO A 173 3.85 -10.09 30.83
N TRP A 174 4.31 -9.92 29.59
CA TRP A 174 5.60 -9.30 29.29
C TRP A 174 5.57 -7.79 29.38
N PHE A 175 4.38 -7.20 29.37
CA PHE A 175 4.19 -5.75 29.28
C PHE A 175 3.37 -5.20 30.45
N GLU A 176 3.34 -5.92 31.57
CA GLU A 176 2.73 -5.44 32.82
C GLU A 176 3.57 -4.35 33.48
N SER A 177 4.90 -4.42 33.35
CA SER A 177 5.83 -3.36 33.75
C SER A 177 6.83 -3.04 32.64
N THR A 178 7.59 -1.97 32.82
CA THR A 178 8.66 -1.56 31.90
C THR A 178 10.00 -2.26 32.17
N ASP A 179 10.06 -3.14 33.18
CA ASP A 179 11.32 -3.70 33.66
C ASP A 179 11.94 -4.62 32.61
N GLY A 180 13.24 -4.43 32.36
CA GLY A 180 13.96 -5.20 31.35
C GLY A 180 13.63 -4.84 29.90
N ILE A 181 12.79 -3.84 29.65
CA ILE A 181 12.45 -3.37 28.30
C ILE A 181 13.22 -2.09 27.99
N LYS A 182 13.87 -2.06 26.83
CA LYS A 182 14.57 -0.87 26.31
C LYS A 182 13.90 -0.41 25.03
N PHE A 183 13.65 0.89 24.93
CA PHE A 183 13.13 1.50 23.71
C PHE A 183 14.18 2.42 23.10
N TYR A 184 14.23 2.42 21.77
CA TYR A 184 15.15 3.24 21.01
C TYR A 184 14.41 4.01 19.91
N THR A 185 14.78 5.27 19.70
CA THR A 185 14.28 6.10 18.61
C THR A 185 15.41 6.85 17.92
N SER A 186 15.18 7.30 16.68
CA SER A 186 16.01 8.36 16.10
C SER A 186 15.65 9.72 16.69
N SER A 187 16.53 10.70 16.55
CA SER A 187 16.30 12.10 16.92
C SER A 187 15.22 12.82 16.11
N SER A 188 14.66 12.20 15.06
CA SER A 188 13.60 12.85 14.28
C SER A 188 12.28 12.91 15.04
N SER A 189 11.63 14.07 15.04
CA SER A 189 10.35 14.33 15.73
C SER A 189 9.29 13.25 15.45
N ARG A 190 9.11 12.88 14.18
CA ARG A 190 8.17 11.84 13.77
C ARG A 190 8.49 10.45 14.35
N ALA A 191 9.77 10.12 14.53
CA ALA A 191 10.18 8.84 15.11
C ALA A 191 9.97 8.85 16.63
N ILE A 192 10.31 9.96 17.29
CA ILE A 192 10.04 10.17 18.72
C ILE A 192 8.55 10.02 19.00
N LEU A 193 7.70 10.72 18.25
CA LEU A 193 6.25 10.64 18.38
C LEU A 193 5.70 9.23 18.10
N SER A 194 6.25 8.55 17.11
CA SER A 194 5.90 7.15 16.80
C SER A 194 6.28 6.21 17.93
N ALA A 195 7.49 6.36 18.51
CA ALA A 195 7.97 5.56 19.62
C ALA A 195 7.12 5.80 20.89
N ARG A 196 6.78 7.05 21.20
CA ARG A 196 5.88 7.37 22.31
C ARG A 196 4.49 6.78 22.09
N SER A 197 3.93 6.93 20.89
CA SER A 197 2.60 6.37 20.59
C SER A 197 2.58 4.86 20.71
N PHE A 198 3.62 4.18 20.21
CA PHE A 198 3.83 2.75 20.40
C PHE A 198 3.93 2.36 21.87
N TYR A 199 4.73 3.09 22.66
CA TYR A 199 4.88 2.88 24.10
C TYR A 199 3.54 3.00 24.84
N HIS A 200 2.76 4.03 24.53
CA HIS A 200 1.42 4.21 25.11
C HIS A 200 0.51 3.04 24.79
N GLY A 201 0.50 2.55 23.54
CA GLY A 201 -0.29 1.39 23.16
C GLY A 201 0.18 0.09 23.84
N LEU A 202 1.49 -0.07 24.01
CA LEU A 202 2.09 -1.26 24.61
C LEU A 202 1.81 -1.37 26.13
N PHE A 203 1.79 -0.23 26.83
CA PHE A 203 1.53 -0.16 28.27
C PHE A 203 0.11 0.29 28.64
N ASN A 204 -0.80 0.31 27.65
CA ASN A 204 -2.21 0.67 27.83
C ASN A 204 -2.42 2.05 28.49
N LEU A 205 -1.60 3.02 28.09
CA LEU A 205 -1.70 4.42 28.51
C LEU A 205 -2.64 5.19 27.57
N THR A 206 -3.13 6.35 28.02
CA THR A 206 -3.96 7.26 27.20
C THR A 206 -3.28 7.55 25.86
N PRO A 207 -3.95 7.37 24.71
CA PRO A 207 -3.41 7.74 23.42
C PRO A 207 -2.95 9.21 23.36
N LEU A 208 -1.89 9.48 22.59
CA LEU A 208 -1.42 10.85 22.38
C LEU A 208 -2.39 11.63 21.49
N ASP A 209 -2.69 12.87 21.87
CA ASP A 209 -3.48 13.81 21.05
C ASP A 209 -2.64 14.42 19.91
N ALA A 210 -3.28 14.58 18.76
CA ALA A 210 -2.81 15.23 17.54
C ALA A 210 -2.38 16.69 17.74
N GLN A 211 -2.97 17.43 18.69
CA GLN A 211 -2.57 18.81 18.94
C GLN A 211 -1.16 18.93 19.50
N ASN A 212 -0.66 17.87 20.14
CA ASN A 212 0.65 17.89 20.76
C ASN A 212 1.78 17.66 19.75
N THR A 213 1.53 17.11 18.56
CA THR A 213 2.57 16.61 17.62
C THR A 213 3.48 17.67 16.98
N TRP A 214 3.19 18.96 17.20
CA TRP A 214 3.79 20.07 16.48
C TRP A 214 5.11 20.56 17.09
N ASP A 215 5.34 20.23 18.36
CA ASP A 215 6.52 20.66 19.10
C ASP A 215 7.44 19.49 19.44
N ALA A 216 8.46 19.31 18.60
CA ALA A 216 9.48 18.29 18.80
C ALA A 216 10.25 18.45 20.13
N GLU A 217 10.40 19.68 20.62
CA GLU A 217 11.14 20.01 21.83
C GLU A 217 10.34 19.62 23.08
N LEU A 218 9.04 19.93 23.11
CA LEU A 218 8.11 19.42 24.12
C LEU A 218 8.11 17.89 24.17
N HIS A 219 8.22 17.22 23.01
CA HIS A 219 8.23 15.76 22.98
C HIS A 219 9.51 15.12 23.49
N LEU A 220 10.66 15.76 23.27
CA LEU A 220 11.94 15.31 23.80
C LEU A 220 11.95 15.35 25.33
N ASN A 221 11.44 16.44 25.91
CA ASN A 221 11.39 16.63 27.36
C ASN A 221 10.38 15.72 28.06
N ALA A 222 9.40 15.20 27.33
CA ALA A 222 8.38 14.28 27.83
C ALA A 222 8.60 12.82 27.36
N LEU A 223 9.80 12.44 26.94
CA LEU A 223 10.15 11.05 26.66
C LEU A 223 10.21 10.27 27.99
N PRO A 224 9.51 9.11 28.10
CA PRO A 224 9.75 8.19 29.20
C PRO A 224 11.25 7.85 29.27
N GLU A 225 11.82 7.74 30.48
CA GLU A 225 13.26 7.44 30.67
C GLU A 225 13.71 6.14 29.97
N THR A 226 12.77 5.24 29.74
CA THR A 226 12.98 3.96 29.04
C THR A 226 13.18 4.11 27.52
N ILE A 227 12.83 5.27 26.93
CA ILE A 227 13.02 5.59 25.51
C ILE A 227 14.28 6.44 25.31
N GLN A 228 15.24 5.88 24.59
CA GLN A 228 16.54 6.51 24.34
C GLN A 228 16.70 6.92 22.87
N ILE A 229 17.33 8.08 22.64
CA ILE A 229 17.73 8.49 21.29
C ILE A 229 19.01 7.75 20.90
N ALA A 230 18.94 6.99 19.81
CA ALA A 230 20.02 6.13 19.33
C ALA A 230 20.24 6.27 17.82
N ASP A 231 20.64 7.47 17.38
CA ASP A 231 20.96 7.74 15.98
C ASP A 231 22.11 6.88 15.45
N ARG A 232 23.02 6.45 16.34
CA ARG A 232 24.08 5.49 16.03
C ARG A 232 23.57 4.15 15.48
N PHE A 233 22.30 3.81 15.73
CA PHE A 233 21.67 2.59 15.21
C PHE A 233 20.58 2.89 14.19
N THR A 234 19.91 4.03 14.29
CA THR A 234 18.70 4.34 13.52
C THR A 234 18.93 5.32 12.36
N ARG A 235 20.09 6.00 12.33
CA ARG A 235 20.47 7.01 11.31
C ARG A 235 21.88 6.79 10.75
N LEU A 236 22.34 5.53 10.72
CA LEU A 236 23.68 5.12 10.28
C LEU A 236 24.13 5.75 8.93
N PHE A 237 23.19 5.96 8.02
CA PHE A 237 23.43 6.61 6.73
C PHE A 237 23.90 8.07 6.83
N GLU A 238 23.58 8.78 7.90
CA GLU A 238 23.98 10.19 8.09
C GLU A 238 25.42 10.32 8.57
N SER A 239 25.87 9.38 9.40
CA SER A 239 27.23 9.36 9.93
C SER A 239 28.24 8.74 8.94
N CYS A 240 27.77 8.03 7.92
CA CYS A 240 28.62 7.39 6.93
C CYS A 240 29.11 8.39 5.87
N LYS A 241 30.36 8.88 6.03
CA LYS A 241 30.99 9.81 5.07
C LYS A 241 31.03 9.28 3.64
N ARG A 242 31.38 7.99 3.48
CA ARG A 242 31.38 7.31 2.17
C ARG A 242 30.01 7.29 1.53
N TYR A 243 28.96 6.99 2.30
CA TYR A 243 27.59 7.02 1.78
C TYR A 243 27.21 8.42 1.30
N ALA A 244 27.55 9.45 2.08
CA ALA A 244 27.26 10.84 1.71
C ALA A 244 27.92 11.24 0.38
N THR A 245 29.15 10.83 0.12
CA THR A 245 29.90 11.19 -1.09
C THR A 245 29.58 10.29 -2.29
N GLU A 246 29.58 8.98 -2.11
CA GLU A 246 29.47 7.99 -3.20
C GLU A 246 28.01 7.80 -3.67
N ILE A 247 27.03 8.09 -2.80
CA ILE A 247 25.60 7.78 -3.05
C ILE A 247 24.73 9.01 -2.82
N GLY A 248 24.72 9.56 -1.60
CA GLY A 248 23.78 10.61 -1.20
C GLY A 248 23.87 11.89 -2.03
N LYS A 249 25.09 12.30 -2.41
CA LYS A 249 25.36 13.48 -3.25
C LYS A 249 25.66 13.13 -4.71
N ASN A 250 25.88 11.85 -5.02
CA ASN A 250 26.28 11.41 -6.35
C ASN A 250 25.05 11.14 -7.23
N LYS A 251 24.86 11.95 -8.28
CA LYS A 251 23.73 11.76 -9.21
C LYS A 251 23.83 10.46 -10.00
N SER A 252 25.04 10.00 -10.31
CA SER A 252 25.25 8.72 -11.01
C SER A 252 24.83 7.52 -10.16
N ALA A 253 24.61 7.72 -8.85
CA ALA A 253 24.00 6.69 -8.01
C ALA A 253 22.56 6.35 -8.44
N LEU A 254 21.90 7.22 -9.20
CA LEU A 254 20.52 7.09 -9.67
C LEU A 254 20.41 6.91 -11.20
N GLU A 255 21.47 6.45 -11.86
CA GLU A 255 21.49 6.31 -13.32
C GLU A 255 20.30 5.51 -13.86
N GLU A 256 20.06 4.31 -13.34
CA GLU A 256 18.95 3.45 -13.77
C GLU A 256 17.57 4.08 -13.50
N HIS A 257 17.43 4.83 -12.40
CA HIS A 257 16.22 5.59 -12.13
C HIS A 257 15.96 6.64 -13.21
N PHE A 258 17.00 7.35 -13.68
CA PHE A 258 16.87 8.31 -14.77
C PHE A 258 16.65 7.64 -16.13
N LYS A 259 17.29 6.50 -16.40
CA LYS A 259 17.03 5.71 -17.61
C LYS A 259 15.56 5.27 -17.70
N PHE A 260 15.00 4.78 -16.58
CA PHE A 260 13.59 4.39 -16.53
C PHE A 260 12.64 5.59 -16.74
N ILE A 261 12.94 6.74 -16.14
CA ILE A 261 12.21 7.99 -16.37
C ILE A 261 12.16 8.36 -17.87
N ASP A 262 13.29 8.24 -18.56
CA ASP A 262 13.42 8.54 -19.99
C ASP A 262 12.92 7.37 -20.89
N GLY A 263 12.51 6.25 -20.28
CA GLY A 263 12.09 5.00 -20.93
C GLY A 263 10.72 5.05 -21.58
N ALA A 264 10.40 4.00 -22.34
CA ALA A 264 9.16 3.91 -23.13
C ALA A 264 7.92 3.78 -22.24
N GLU A 265 8.01 3.01 -21.15
CA GLU A 265 6.94 2.74 -20.19
C GLU A 265 6.48 4.03 -19.50
N MET A 266 7.43 4.84 -19.04
CA MET A 266 7.13 6.14 -18.45
C MET A 266 6.53 7.08 -19.49
N LYS A 267 7.13 7.19 -20.69
CA LYS A 267 6.60 8.03 -21.78
C LYS A 267 5.16 7.68 -22.13
N GLU A 268 4.83 6.40 -22.18
CA GLU A 268 3.47 5.94 -22.45
C GLU A 268 2.51 6.28 -21.30
N ALA A 269 2.91 6.02 -20.04
CA ALA A 269 2.13 6.41 -18.87
C ALA A 269 1.84 7.92 -18.84
N PHE A 270 2.85 8.74 -19.17
CA PHE A 270 2.71 10.18 -19.30
C PHE A 270 1.70 10.55 -20.38
N LYS A 271 1.90 10.05 -21.60
CA LYS A 271 1.04 10.35 -22.75
C LYS A 271 -0.42 10.04 -22.45
N GLU A 272 -0.69 8.90 -21.84
CA GLU A 272 -2.05 8.46 -21.52
C GLU A 272 -2.71 9.31 -20.44
N ILE A 273 -2.00 9.60 -19.34
CA ILE A 273 -2.53 10.48 -18.28
C ILE A 273 -2.75 11.90 -18.83
N MET A 274 -1.84 12.42 -19.64
CA MET A 274 -1.95 13.74 -20.27
C MET A 274 -3.15 13.82 -21.21
N SER A 275 -3.28 12.85 -22.13
CA SER A 275 -4.35 12.77 -23.12
C SER A 275 -5.73 12.69 -22.47
N ARG A 276 -5.90 11.76 -21.52
CA ARG A 276 -7.16 11.56 -20.80
C ARG A 276 -7.62 12.82 -20.05
N ASN A 277 -6.68 13.49 -19.37
CA ASN A 277 -6.99 14.67 -18.56
C ASN A 277 -6.90 15.97 -19.36
N ARG A 278 -6.69 15.89 -20.69
CA ARG A 278 -6.56 17.03 -21.62
C ARG A 278 -5.53 18.06 -21.15
N LEU A 279 -4.40 17.57 -20.63
CA LEU A 279 -3.32 18.42 -20.12
C LEU A 279 -2.49 18.96 -21.30
N PRO A 280 -2.36 20.29 -21.49
CA PRO A 280 -1.58 20.85 -22.58
C PRO A 280 -0.08 20.58 -22.41
N ALA A 281 0.53 19.88 -23.37
CA ALA A 281 1.95 19.53 -23.35
C ALA A 281 2.90 20.74 -23.26
N SER A 282 2.46 21.92 -23.70
CA SER A 282 3.22 23.18 -23.59
C SER A 282 3.34 23.68 -22.15
N LYS A 283 2.42 23.32 -21.26
CA LYS A 283 2.44 23.73 -19.85
C LYS A 283 2.96 22.62 -18.96
N PHE A 284 2.54 21.38 -19.17
CA PHE A 284 2.84 20.26 -18.26
C PHE A 284 4.12 19.53 -18.66
N SER A 285 5.02 19.34 -17.69
CA SER A 285 6.36 18.80 -17.95
C SER A 285 6.41 17.30 -17.70
N THR A 286 6.99 16.58 -18.66
CA THR A 286 7.29 15.14 -18.59
C THR A 286 8.52 14.85 -17.74
N VAL A 287 9.55 15.71 -17.81
CA VAL A 287 10.85 15.49 -17.14
C VAL A 287 11.50 16.83 -16.80
N GLY A 288 11.41 17.26 -15.54
CA GLY A 288 12.28 18.33 -15.05
C GLY A 288 13.66 17.76 -14.70
N ARG A 289 14.62 17.83 -15.62
CA ARG A 289 16.06 17.58 -15.34
C ARG A 289 16.72 18.73 -14.58
N ALA A 290 15.94 19.57 -13.90
CA ALA A 290 16.47 20.73 -13.20
C ALA A 290 17.12 20.28 -11.88
N GLN A 291 18.45 20.22 -11.95
CA GLN A 291 19.44 20.24 -10.86
C GLN A 291 19.08 19.56 -9.52
N ALA A 292 19.75 18.41 -9.31
CA ALA A 292 20.01 17.74 -8.04
C ALA A 292 18.82 17.03 -7.35
N SER A 293 18.82 15.70 -7.49
CA SER A 293 18.27 14.71 -6.54
C SER A 293 16.75 14.52 -6.46
N PHE A 294 15.92 15.39 -7.06
CA PHE A 294 14.46 15.24 -6.97
C PHE A 294 13.75 15.48 -8.30
N PHE A 295 13.19 14.40 -8.87
CA PHE A 295 12.24 14.43 -9.97
C PHE A 295 11.08 15.40 -9.67
N THR A 296 10.78 16.30 -10.62
CA THR A 296 9.81 17.40 -10.50
C THR A 296 8.63 17.28 -11.48
N GLY A 297 8.48 16.16 -12.19
CA GLY A 297 7.39 15.98 -13.16
C GLY A 297 6.01 16.07 -12.48
N ASP A 298 5.08 16.77 -13.14
CA ASP A 298 3.75 17.07 -12.60
C ASP A 298 2.99 15.79 -12.19
N ILE A 299 3.03 14.75 -13.03
CA ILE A 299 2.36 13.46 -12.76
C ILE A 299 2.94 12.74 -11.54
N TYR A 300 4.24 12.84 -11.30
CA TYR A 300 4.84 12.24 -10.11
C TYR A 300 4.40 12.95 -8.83
N ILE A 301 4.20 14.27 -8.88
CA ILE A 301 3.60 15.00 -7.76
C ILE A 301 2.14 14.56 -7.55
N MET A 302 1.36 14.37 -8.63
CA MET A 302 0.00 13.81 -8.54
C MET A 302 0.01 12.42 -7.89
N PHE A 303 0.89 11.52 -8.33
CA PHE A 303 1.03 10.17 -7.79
C PHE A 303 1.36 10.18 -6.30
N ARG A 304 2.34 11.00 -5.91
CA ARG A 304 2.78 11.08 -4.52
C ARG A 304 1.72 11.68 -3.62
N ILE A 305 1.05 12.76 -4.03
CA ILE A 305 0.04 13.38 -3.19
C ILE A 305 -1.19 12.50 -3.03
N CYS A 306 -1.60 11.80 -4.09
CA CYS A 306 -2.58 10.72 -4.00
C CYS A 306 -2.17 9.69 -2.94
N GLY A 307 -0.95 9.14 -3.00
CA GLY A 307 -0.46 8.17 -2.01
C GLY A 307 -0.45 8.70 -0.56
N TYR A 308 -0.08 9.97 -0.35
CA TYR A 308 -0.17 10.59 0.99
C TYR A 308 -1.61 10.68 1.50
N GLU A 309 -2.56 11.06 0.64
CA GLU A 309 -3.97 11.18 1.01
C GLU A 309 -4.62 9.81 1.26
N ILE A 310 -4.30 8.80 0.46
CA ILE A 310 -4.74 7.42 0.69
C ILE A 310 -4.22 6.91 2.04
N ALA A 311 -2.95 7.20 2.36
CA ALA A 311 -2.37 6.83 3.64
C ALA A 311 -3.10 7.46 4.85
N VAL A 312 -3.72 8.62 4.67
CA VAL A 312 -4.37 9.37 5.74
C VAL A 312 -5.89 9.10 5.78
N PHE A 313 -6.64 9.39 4.70
CA PHE A 313 -8.11 9.54 4.72
C PHE A 313 -8.93 8.27 4.48
N SER A 314 -8.28 7.13 4.17
CA SER A 314 -8.86 5.77 4.24
C SER A 314 -9.85 5.31 3.15
N ASN A 315 -10.27 6.15 2.18
CA ASN A 315 -11.48 5.85 1.39
C ASN A 315 -11.40 6.10 -0.14
N ASP A 316 -10.23 6.10 -0.78
CA ASP A 316 -10.06 6.44 -2.23
C ASP A 316 -10.59 7.83 -2.64
N GLN A 317 -10.96 8.67 -1.67
CA GLN A 317 -11.67 9.93 -1.88
C GLN A 317 -10.78 11.08 -2.34
N SER A 318 -9.48 10.83 -2.58
CA SER A 318 -8.57 11.87 -3.05
C SER A 318 -8.87 12.24 -4.52
N PRO A 319 -9.27 13.48 -4.83
CA PRO A 319 -9.43 13.91 -6.21
C PRO A 319 -8.11 13.85 -7.00
N TRP A 320 -6.97 13.91 -6.30
CA TRP A 320 -5.65 13.73 -6.92
C TRP A 320 -5.45 12.33 -7.48
N CYS A 321 -6.01 11.30 -6.83
CA CYS A 321 -6.00 9.94 -7.35
C CYS A 321 -6.81 9.80 -8.65
N GLY A 322 -7.82 10.65 -8.87
CA GLY A 322 -8.66 10.61 -10.07
C GLY A 322 -7.95 10.94 -11.38
N PHE A 323 -6.78 11.59 -11.33
CA PHE A 323 -5.94 11.81 -12.51
C PHE A 323 -5.22 10.54 -12.97
N LEU A 324 -5.04 9.58 -12.06
CA LEU A 324 -4.19 8.41 -12.24
C LEU A 324 -4.99 7.21 -12.72
N ARG A 325 -4.28 6.16 -13.13
CA ARG A 325 -4.88 4.93 -13.64
C ARG A 325 -4.24 3.71 -13.02
N LYS A 326 -5.08 2.73 -12.68
CA LYS A 326 -4.64 1.40 -12.20
C LYS A 326 -3.59 0.78 -13.12
N ASN A 327 -3.79 0.79 -14.44
CA ASN A 327 -2.86 0.18 -15.40
C ASN A 327 -1.46 0.83 -15.42
N TYR A 328 -1.36 2.12 -15.06
CA TYR A 328 -0.08 2.85 -15.05
C TYR A 328 0.47 3.05 -13.63
N GLN A 329 -0.30 2.67 -12.61
CA GLN A 329 0.14 2.76 -11.22
C GLN A 329 1.42 1.94 -10.96
N PRO A 330 1.58 0.69 -11.43
CA PRO A 330 2.83 -0.06 -11.24
C PRO A 330 4.05 0.67 -11.83
N ILE A 331 3.90 1.37 -12.94
CA ILE A 331 4.97 2.16 -13.57
C ILE A 331 5.34 3.36 -12.68
N LEU A 332 4.34 4.07 -12.14
CA LEU A 332 4.53 5.21 -11.23
C LEU A 332 5.01 4.81 -9.83
N GLU A 333 4.70 3.60 -9.39
CA GLU A 333 5.27 3.00 -8.20
C GLU A 333 6.73 2.60 -8.42
N TYR A 334 7.01 1.91 -9.53
CA TYR A 334 8.34 1.40 -9.84
C TYR A 334 9.40 2.50 -9.93
N ILE A 335 9.07 3.69 -10.44
CA ILE A 335 9.99 4.84 -10.42
C ILE A 335 10.41 5.24 -8.97
N LEU A 336 9.49 5.15 -8.00
CA LEU A 336 9.82 5.38 -6.58
C LEU A 336 10.65 4.23 -6.00
N ASP A 337 10.28 2.99 -6.32
CA ASP A 337 11.01 1.80 -5.85
C ASP A 337 12.44 1.78 -6.39
N LEU A 338 12.63 2.07 -7.67
CA LEU A 338 13.95 2.13 -8.29
C LEU A 338 14.81 3.22 -7.64
N LYS A 339 14.22 4.38 -7.30
CA LYS A 339 14.92 5.41 -6.52
C LYS A 339 15.37 4.87 -5.15
N HIS A 340 14.49 4.18 -4.44
CA HIS A 340 14.80 3.62 -3.12
C HIS A 340 15.80 2.47 -3.20
N TYR A 341 15.70 1.62 -4.21
CA TYR A 341 16.58 0.50 -4.46
C TYR A 341 18.04 0.95 -4.57
N TRP A 342 18.28 1.97 -5.41
CA TRP A 342 19.62 2.49 -5.65
C TRP A 342 20.17 3.38 -4.53
N LEU A 343 19.31 4.11 -3.80
CA LEU A 343 19.76 4.99 -2.72
C LEU A 343 19.83 4.33 -1.35
N ARG A 344 19.05 3.27 -1.10
CA ARG A 344 18.76 2.77 0.25
C ARG A 344 18.69 1.25 0.38
N ALA A 345 18.71 0.48 -0.71
CA ALA A 345 18.65 -0.98 -0.68
C ALA A 345 19.77 -1.60 -1.53
N TYR A 346 19.52 -2.76 -2.14
CA TYR A 346 20.53 -3.64 -2.74
C TYR A 346 21.24 -3.10 -3.99
N GLY A 347 20.86 -1.93 -4.52
CA GLY A 347 21.53 -1.36 -5.70
C GLY A 347 23.02 -1.06 -5.47
N ARG A 348 23.45 -0.86 -4.22
CA ARG A 348 24.87 -0.68 -3.87
C ARG A 348 25.16 -1.33 -2.53
N GLU A 349 26.28 -2.01 -2.43
CA GLU A 349 26.70 -2.72 -1.22
C GLU A 349 26.70 -1.82 0.04
N LEU A 350 27.20 -0.59 -0.11
CA LEU A 350 27.29 0.38 0.99
C LEU A 350 25.92 0.73 1.61
N ASN A 351 24.82 0.61 0.86
CA ASN A 351 23.47 0.90 1.34
C ASN A 351 22.96 -0.10 2.40
N TYR A 352 23.53 -1.29 2.49
CA TYR A 352 23.13 -2.26 3.52
C TYR A 352 24.27 -2.59 4.48
N ILE A 353 25.54 -2.46 4.09
CA ILE A 353 26.67 -2.64 5.02
C ILE A 353 26.59 -1.65 6.18
N HIS A 354 26.19 -0.40 5.93
CA HIS A 354 26.10 0.57 7.01
C HIS A 354 25.03 0.24 8.05
N ALA A 355 24.12 -0.73 7.79
CA ALA A 355 23.12 -1.21 8.74
C ALA A 355 23.64 -2.38 9.61
N CYS A 356 24.80 -2.98 9.27
CA CYS A 356 25.40 -4.08 10.03
C CYS A 356 25.55 -3.79 11.54
N PRO A 357 25.92 -2.58 12.00
CA PRO A 357 26.02 -2.30 13.44
C PRO A 357 24.70 -2.55 14.20
N LEU A 358 23.56 -2.18 13.62
CA LEU A 358 22.26 -2.43 14.22
C LEU A 358 21.95 -3.94 14.25
N VAL A 359 22.19 -4.64 13.14
CA VAL A 359 21.93 -6.10 13.06
C VAL A 359 22.83 -6.86 14.05
N ALA A 360 24.10 -6.48 14.15
CA ALA A 360 25.05 -7.06 15.10
C ALA A 360 24.57 -6.88 16.55
N GLU A 361 24.07 -5.68 16.89
CA GLU A 361 23.53 -5.40 18.21
C GLU A 361 22.29 -6.26 18.53
N MET A 362 21.34 -6.35 17.58
CA MET A 362 20.16 -7.19 17.75
C MET A 362 20.52 -8.68 17.94
N LEU A 363 21.48 -9.19 17.18
CA LEU A 363 21.95 -10.57 17.32
C LEU A 363 22.69 -10.81 18.65
N ARG A 364 23.46 -9.81 19.11
CA ARG A 364 24.13 -9.85 20.41
C ARG A 364 23.10 -9.96 21.54
N GLU A 365 22.05 -9.14 21.52
CA GLU A 365 20.97 -9.17 22.51
C GLU A 365 20.24 -10.52 22.53
N ILE A 366 19.92 -11.08 21.35
CA ILE A 366 19.32 -12.42 21.24
C ILE A 366 20.23 -13.48 21.88
N ARG A 367 21.53 -13.43 21.60
CA ARG A 367 22.51 -14.38 22.14
C ARG A 367 22.61 -14.26 23.66
N GLU A 368 22.67 -13.04 24.19
CA GLU A 368 22.76 -12.79 25.62
C GLU A 368 21.50 -13.25 26.36
N ALA A 369 20.32 -13.00 25.80
CA ALA A 369 19.06 -13.50 26.35
C ALA A 369 19.04 -15.03 26.41
N ALA A 370 19.49 -15.70 25.34
CA ALA A 370 19.59 -17.16 25.31
C ALA A 370 20.57 -17.71 26.35
N LEU A 371 21.75 -17.09 26.51
CA LEU A 371 22.74 -17.50 27.51
C LEU A 371 22.26 -17.23 28.95
N SER A 372 21.57 -16.11 29.18
CA SER A 372 20.95 -15.79 30.47
C SER A 372 19.87 -16.81 30.83
N TYR A 373 18.97 -17.10 29.89
CA TYR A 373 17.94 -18.12 30.06
C TYR A 373 18.55 -19.48 30.37
N LYS A 374 19.61 -19.89 29.65
CA LYS A 374 20.29 -21.16 29.88
C LYS A 374 20.85 -21.25 31.30
N ARG A 375 21.60 -20.23 31.76
CA ARG A 375 22.21 -20.20 33.10
C ARG A 375 21.17 -20.25 34.22
N ASN A 376 20.04 -19.57 34.05
CA ASN A 376 19.03 -19.45 35.10
C ASN A 376 18.11 -20.69 35.20
N ASN A 377 18.03 -21.52 34.16
CA ASN A 377 17.08 -22.64 34.09
C ASN A 377 17.76 -24.01 33.99
N PHE A 378 19.05 -24.06 33.65
CA PHE A 378 19.81 -25.29 33.59
C PHE A 378 21.09 -25.08 34.40
N ASN A 379 21.21 -25.79 35.52
CA ASN A 379 22.41 -25.79 36.36
C ASN A 379 23.65 -26.04 35.49
N MET A 380 24.47 -25.02 35.31
CA MET A 380 25.84 -25.11 34.82
C MET A 380 26.76 -24.48 35.84
#